data_AF-A0A6A6YNJ9-F1
#
_entry.id   AF-A0A6A6YNJ9-F1
#
_cell.length_a   1.000
_cell.length_b   1.000
_cell.length_c   1.000
_cell.angle_alpha   90.00
_cell.angle_beta   90.00
_cell.angle_gamma   90.00
#
_symmetry.space_group_name_H-M   'P 1'
#
loop_
_entity.id
_entity.type
_entity.pdbx_description
1 polymer ?
#
loop_
_entity_poly.entity_id
_entity_poly.type
_entity_poly.pdbx_seq_one_letter_code
_entity_poly.pdbx_strand_id
1 'polypeptide(L)'
;MLIPSGFSWIPKLLIVLACCVPPLYFCLSRLTTPSSSSSPSSLYCPISPLSNDVQLVLKTTATEVLSNLPVHLETTLRCVPNYLIYSDHAESLAGIPIHDALSSLPNILNSPRPEFALHNHLHAHGRAGLNTTTPLNTTSARTLAKWKTIPTLHDVLHRRPTAKWFVFIDLDTYIVWPNLLAYLARFDARKPWYITQRAHRGTRPQVFANSGAGYALSAPAVRKMLAHVRAHRKSFEKLIESEWGADVLLYQALKDVGVELFSAFPHFQGAAPPGLDLNATQIGRRPWCYAPVSYGHMRPEERRALWEFEQEWDRRHEGSGRVLRHRDVFKGLVLPQIPAVRRGWDNMVGWRTEYSEEVFRQLTYKEWWNLEQEEQEAYFSFSQCRALCESLASCRQYAYAVGRCDISGGLTLGYEREKGETWDDSQMPEITSGWVMKRLPEYVEKMDSSCEGEDGNGWVTT
;
A
#
# COMPACT_ATOMS: atom_id res chain seq x y z
N MET A 1 -46.65 12.08 -51.71
CA MET A 1 -47.42 13.30 -52.03
C MET A 1 -48.59 13.38 -51.04
N LEU A 2 -48.87 14.47 -50.32
CA LEU A 2 -48.24 15.81 -50.23
C LEU A 2 -48.41 16.40 -48.81
N ILE A 3 -47.67 17.48 -48.52
CA ILE A 3 -47.64 18.36 -47.32
C ILE A 3 -47.56 19.81 -47.88
N PRO A 4 -47.94 20.96 -47.22
CA PRO A 4 -48.50 21.25 -45.88
C PRO A 4 -50.01 21.66 -45.97
N SER A 5 -50.69 22.59 -45.26
CA SER A 5 -50.42 23.72 -44.30
C SER A 5 -51.73 24.09 -43.54
N GLY A 6 -51.83 25.01 -42.56
CA GLY A 6 -50.84 25.80 -41.79
C GLY A 6 -51.38 27.16 -41.25
N PHE A 7 -51.16 27.46 -39.96
CA PHE A 7 -51.30 28.76 -39.23
C PHE A 7 -52.63 29.58 -39.19
N SER A 8 -53.10 29.91 -37.97
CA SER A 8 -53.79 31.17 -37.57
C SER A 8 -53.97 31.18 -36.03
N TRP A 9 -53.21 31.93 -35.22
CA TRP A 9 -53.36 33.35 -34.80
C TRP A 9 -54.50 33.66 -33.78
N ILE A 10 -54.07 34.16 -32.60
CA ILE A 10 -54.81 34.77 -31.47
C ILE A 10 -54.60 36.31 -31.64
N PRO A 11 -55.53 37.28 -31.40
CA PRO A 11 -56.21 37.52 -30.10
C PRO A 11 -57.57 38.28 -30.06
N LYS A 12 -58.19 38.32 -28.85
CA LYS A 12 -58.71 39.51 -28.08
C LYS A 12 -59.36 39.03 -26.77
N LEU A 13 -59.14 39.59 -25.56
CA LEU A 13 -59.49 40.94 -25.02
C LEU A 13 -61.03 41.17 -24.97
N LEU A 14 -61.73 41.52 -23.86
CA LEU A 14 -61.40 42.21 -22.58
C LEU A 14 -62.45 41.92 -21.44
N ILE A 15 -62.12 42.24 -20.16
CA ILE A 15 -62.98 42.88 -19.10
C ILE A 15 -64.25 42.15 -18.58
N VAL A 16 -64.70 42.22 -17.30
CA VAL A 16 -64.07 42.45 -15.96
C VAL A 16 -65.12 42.12 -14.85
N LEU A 17 -64.67 41.87 -13.60
CA LEU A 17 -65.34 41.82 -12.27
C LEU A 17 -64.88 40.54 -11.51
N ALA A 18 -64.16 40.61 -10.39
CA ALA A 18 -64.49 41.13 -9.04
C ALA A 18 -65.41 40.17 -8.24
N CYS A 19 -65.14 39.83 -6.97
CA CYS A 19 -64.04 40.16 -6.06
C CYS A 19 -64.00 39.16 -4.87
N CYS A 20 -62.81 38.77 -4.36
CA CYS A 20 -62.52 38.51 -2.92
C CYS A 20 -61.11 37.90 -2.68
N VAL A 21 -60.62 38.07 -1.44
CA VAL A 21 -59.38 37.52 -0.81
C VAL A 21 -58.03 38.19 -1.22
N PRO A 22 -57.12 38.54 -0.27
CA PRO A 22 -55.87 39.27 -0.55
C PRO A 22 -54.62 38.37 -0.75
N PRO A 23 -53.50 38.92 -1.27
CA PRO A 23 -52.31 38.15 -1.62
C PRO A 23 -51.30 37.96 -0.47
N LEU A 24 -50.92 36.72 -0.17
CA LEU A 24 -49.82 36.38 0.76
C LEU A 24 -48.44 36.44 0.08
N TYR A 25 -48.09 37.61 -0.45
CA TYR A 25 -46.85 37.84 -1.20
C TYR A 25 -45.66 38.22 -0.27
N PHE A 26 -45.26 37.34 0.66
CA PHE A 26 -44.00 37.52 1.43
C PHE A 26 -43.49 36.24 2.13
N CYS A 27 -43.12 35.19 1.38
CA CYS A 27 -42.32 34.08 1.94
C CYS A 27 -41.42 33.31 0.95
N LEU A 28 -40.88 33.99 -0.07
CA LEU A 28 -39.82 33.45 -0.95
C LEU A 28 -38.43 34.00 -0.56
N SER A 29 -38.03 33.79 0.70
CA SER A 29 -36.67 34.09 1.20
C SER A 29 -36.40 33.45 2.57
N ARG A 30 -36.25 32.11 2.61
CA ARG A 30 -35.50 31.32 3.62
C ARG A 30 -35.55 29.81 3.32
N LEU A 31 -35.06 29.42 2.15
CA LEU A 31 -34.37 28.13 2.07
C LEU A 31 -33.07 28.29 2.86
N THR A 32 -33.08 27.91 4.13
CA THR A 32 -31.84 27.76 4.89
C THR A 32 -31.09 26.58 4.30
N THR A 33 -30.14 26.90 3.40
CA THR A 33 -29.08 25.98 3.06
C THR A 33 -28.44 25.47 4.36
N PRO A 34 -28.15 24.16 4.49
CA PRO A 34 -27.26 23.68 5.52
C PRO A 34 -25.86 24.20 5.20
N SER A 35 -25.59 25.43 5.62
CA SER A 35 -24.25 26.00 5.68
C SER A 35 -23.51 25.35 6.86
N SER A 36 -23.31 24.04 6.75
CA SER A 36 -22.15 23.39 7.34
C SER A 36 -20.93 23.92 6.60
N SER A 37 -20.57 25.16 6.90
CA SER A 37 -19.20 25.62 6.89
C SER A 37 -18.46 24.79 7.94
N SER A 38 -18.12 23.56 7.58
CA SER A 38 -16.93 22.93 8.09
C SER A 38 -15.82 23.93 7.83
N SER A 39 -15.33 24.55 8.90
CA SER A 39 -13.99 25.11 8.90
C SER A 39 -13.08 24.03 8.30
N PRO A 40 -12.24 24.35 7.31
CA PRO A 40 -11.33 23.35 6.75
C PRO A 40 -10.53 22.78 7.91
N SER A 41 -10.66 21.48 8.15
CA SER A 41 -9.99 20.82 9.27
C SER A 41 -8.51 21.14 9.15
N SER A 42 -7.98 21.79 10.18
CA SER A 42 -6.65 22.39 10.14
C SER A 42 -5.64 21.27 9.89
N LEU A 43 -5.09 21.27 8.66
CA LEU A 43 -4.15 20.28 8.17
C LEU A 43 -3.03 20.12 9.20
N TYR A 44 -2.96 18.96 9.83
CA TYR A 44 -1.93 18.67 10.81
C TYR A 44 -0.69 18.16 10.09
N CYS A 45 0.40 18.91 10.19
CA CYS A 45 1.70 18.50 9.66
C CYS A 45 2.76 18.56 10.77
N PRO A 46 3.62 17.55 10.91
CA PRO A 46 4.62 17.49 11.96
C PRO A 46 5.71 18.55 11.76
N ILE A 47 5.83 19.47 12.72
CA ILE A 47 6.95 20.43 12.77
C ILE A 47 8.20 19.67 13.20
N SER A 48 9.06 19.35 12.24
CA SER A 48 10.36 18.70 12.47
C SER A 48 11.46 19.41 11.69
N PRO A 49 12.65 19.67 12.28
CA PRO A 49 13.79 20.20 11.53
C PRO A 49 14.26 19.24 10.44
N LEU A 50 14.00 17.93 10.59
CA LEU A 50 14.39 16.90 9.63
C LEU A 50 13.54 16.93 8.34
N SER A 51 12.36 17.57 8.34
CA SER A 51 11.46 17.60 7.17
C SER A 51 12.09 18.23 5.92
N ASN A 52 13.05 19.15 6.10
CA ASN A 52 13.81 19.76 5.00
C ASN A 52 15.04 18.95 4.57
N ASP A 53 15.53 18.06 5.43
CA ASP A 53 16.66 17.17 5.17
C ASP A 53 16.27 15.85 4.47
N VAL A 54 14.98 15.50 4.50
CA VAL A 54 14.41 14.33 3.82
C VAL A 54 13.98 14.71 2.41
N GLN A 55 14.39 13.90 1.44
CA GLN A 55 13.84 13.89 0.09
C GLN A 55 12.99 12.64 -0.09
N LEU A 56 11.68 12.81 -0.31
CA LEU A 56 10.81 11.72 -0.73
C LEU A 56 10.92 11.50 -2.25
N VAL A 57 10.90 10.25 -2.69
CA VAL A 57 10.98 9.86 -4.09
C VAL A 57 9.88 8.86 -4.38
N LEU A 58 8.91 9.28 -5.19
CA LEU A 58 7.78 8.46 -5.59
C LEU A 58 8.11 7.78 -6.92
N LYS A 59 8.16 6.44 -6.90
CA LYS A 59 8.37 5.60 -8.07
C LYS A 59 7.01 5.23 -8.67
N THR A 60 6.89 5.30 -9.99
CA THR A 60 5.69 4.94 -10.74
C THR A 60 6.04 4.33 -12.10
N THR A 61 5.06 3.76 -12.77
CA THR A 61 4.97 3.62 -14.22
C THR A 61 4.03 4.68 -14.81
N ALA A 62 4.04 4.85 -16.13
CA ALA A 62 3.01 5.57 -16.85
C ALA A 62 1.62 4.91 -16.74
N THR A 63 1.54 3.60 -16.52
CA THR A 63 0.27 2.85 -16.43
C THR A 63 -0.48 3.11 -15.11
N GLU A 64 0.22 3.28 -13.99
CA GLU A 64 -0.38 3.38 -12.65
C GLU A 64 -0.47 4.80 -12.08
N VAL A 65 0.20 5.78 -12.70
CA VAL A 65 0.33 7.14 -12.15
C VAL A 65 -1.01 7.84 -11.95
N LEU A 66 -1.96 7.71 -12.88
CA LEU A 66 -3.26 8.41 -12.78
C LEU A 66 -4.19 7.82 -11.73
N SER A 67 -4.10 6.53 -11.41
CA SER A 67 -4.93 5.90 -10.37
C SER A 67 -4.35 6.13 -8.96
N ASN A 68 -3.03 6.29 -8.83
CA ASN A 68 -2.38 6.29 -7.52
C ASN A 68 -1.77 7.64 -7.07
N LEU A 69 -1.36 8.52 -8.00
CA LEU A 69 -0.75 9.82 -7.65
C LEU A 69 -1.73 10.86 -7.09
N PRO A 70 -2.98 11.01 -7.60
CA PRO A 70 -3.92 11.99 -7.03
C PRO A 70 -4.14 11.79 -5.53
N VAL A 71 -4.22 10.54 -5.08
CA VAL A 71 -4.32 10.17 -3.66
C VAL A 71 -3.19 10.78 -2.83
N HIS A 72 -1.94 10.66 -3.29
CA HIS A 72 -0.77 11.22 -2.61
C HIS A 72 -0.80 12.76 -2.55
N LEU A 73 -1.32 13.42 -3.59
CA LEU A 73 -1.48 14.88 -3.64
C LEU A 73 -2.60 15.38 -2.73
N GLU A 74 -3.67 14.59 -2.56
CA GLU A 74 -4.79 14.86 -1.65
C GLU A 74 -4.44 14.59 -0.18
N THR A 75 -3.43 13.74 0.08
CA THR A 75 -3.05 13.22 1.39
C THR A 75 -1.59 13.57 1.75
N THR A 76 -0.70 12.58 1.83
CA THR A 76 0.66 12.65 2.39
C THR A 76 1.49 13.83 1.90
N LEU A 77 1.46 14.13 0.60
CA LEU A 77 2.30 15.17 0.01
C LEU A 77 1.88 16.59 0.40
N ARG A 78 0.73 16.77 1.08
CA ARG A 78 0.35 18.04 1.71
C ARG A 78 1.23 18.40 2.91
N CYS A 79 1.92 17.42 3.51
CA CYS A 79 2.86 17.64 4.62
C CYS A 79 4.33 17.37 4.27
N VAL A 80 4.64 16.85 3.07
CA VAL A 80 6.02 16.57 2.62
C VAL A 80 6.55 17.77 1.83
N PRO A 81 7.47 18.58 2.37
CA PRO A 81 7.95 19.79 1.69
C PRO A 81 8.89 19.51 0.51
N ASN A 82 9.44 18.29 0.40
CA ASN A 82 10.41 17.94 -0.63
C ASN A 82 10.13 16.54 -1.19
N TYR A 83 9.47 16.48 -2.35
CA TYR A 83 9.22 15.24 -3.10
C TYR A 83 9.63 15.38 -4.58
N LEU A 84 9.91 14.26 -5.22
CA LEU A 84 10.16 14.12 -6.66
C LEU A 84 9.50 12.84 -7.16
N ILE A 85 9.00 12.83 -8.39
CA ILE A 85 8.23 11.71 -8.96
C ILE A 85 8.97 11.19 -10.20
N TYR A 86 9.18 9.88 -10.29
CA TYR A 86 9.93 9.23 -11.37
C TYR A 86 9.16 8.07 -12.00
N SER A 87 9.09 8.08 -13.32
CA SER A 87 8.30 7.19 -14.16
C SER A 87 9.16 6.55 -15.27
N ASP A 88 8.54 5.70 -16.09
CA ASP A 88 9.01 5.28 -17.43
C ASP A 88 8.43 6.16 -18.56
N HIS A 89 7.84 7.31 -18.22
CA HIS A 89 7.44 8.35 -19.16
C HIS A 89 7.55 9.75 -18.52
N ALA A 90 8.07 10.73 -19.25
CA ALA A 90 8.11 12.12 -18.81
C ALA A 90 6.77 12.80 -19.09
N GLU A 91 6.08 13.25 -18.05
CA GLU A 91 4.77 13.89 -18.16
C GLU A 91 4.56 14.91 -17.01
N SER A 92 3.35 15.45 -16.86
CA SER A 92 2.98 16.27 -15.70
C SER A 92 1.54 16.05 -15.29
N LEU A 93 1.28 16.09 -13.98
CA LEU A 93 -0.06 15.96 -13.41
C LEU A 93 -0.29 17.07 -12.39
N ALA A 94 -1.43 17.77 -12.47
CA ALA A 94 -1.75 18.92 -11.62
C ALA A 94 -0.64 20.02 -11.58
N GLY A 95 0.11 20.18 -12.67
CA GLY A 95 1.26 21.12 -12.76
C GLY A 95 2.57 20.61 -12.17
N ILE A 96 2.58 19.41 -11.59
CA ILE A 96 3.77 18.78 -10.98
C ILE A 96 4.50 17.94 -12.04
N PRO A 97 5.84 18.09 -12.19
CA PRO A 97 6.61 17.31 -13.15
C PRO A 97 6.77 15.86 -12.70
N ILE A 98 6.62 14.94 -13.65
CA ILE A 98 6.93 13.52 -13.50
C ILE A 98 8.13 13.25 -14.42
N HIS A 99 9.26 12.87 -13.81
CA HIS A 99 10.52 12.72 -14.52
C HIS A 99 10.65 11.32 -15.12
N ASP A 100 11.12 11.24 -16.37
CA ASP A 100 11.56 9.96 -16.94
C ASP A 100 12.89 9.53 -16.28
N ALA A 101 12.86 8.40 -15.59
CA ALA A 101 14.01 7.79 -14.95
C ALA A 101 15.07 7.29 -15.96
N LEU A 102 14.69 6.99 -17.20
CA LEU A 102 15.56 6.34 -18.19
C LEU A 102 16.28 7.34 -19.11
N SER A 103 15.89 8.61 -19.07
CA SER A 103 16.43 9.76 -19.83
C SER A 103 17.96 9.89 -19.86
N SER A 104 18.67 9.35 -18.85
CA SER A 104 20.13 9.35 -18.79
C SER A 104 20.82 8.12 -19.45
N LEU A 105 20.05 7.20 -20.05
CA LEU A 105 20.53 5.94 -20.62
C LEU A 105 20.33 5.78 -22.16
N PRO A 106 20.52 6.80 -23.01
CA PRO A 106 20.14 6.75 -24.44
C PRO A 106 20.81 5.60 -25.21
N ASN A 107 22.07 5.28 -24.92
CA ASN A 107 22.79 4.17 -25.57
C ASN A 107 22.17 2.80 -25.30
N ILE A 108 21.48 2.63 -24.16
CA ILE A 108 20.86 1.38 -23.74
C ILE A 108 19.43 1.29 -24.30
N LEU A 109 18.69 2.40 -24.29
CA LEU A 109 17.34 2.52 -24.87
C LEU A 109 17.29 2.24 -26.38
N ASN A 110 18.39 2.53 -27.09
CA ASN A 110 18.57 2.21 -28.50
C ASN A 110 18.85 0.71 -28.78
N SER A 111 18.97 -0.14 -27.74
CA SER A 111 19.09 -1.60 -27.91
C SER A 111 17.72 -2.23 -28.13
N PRO A 112 17.55 -3.16 -29.09
CA PRO A 112 16.27 -3.84 -29.33
C PRO A 112 15.96 -4.85 -28.22
N ARG A 113 15.37 -4.39 -27.11
CA ARG A 113 14.99 -5.21 -25.95
C ARG A 113 13.49 -5.11 -25.65
N PRO A 114 12.79 -6.23 -25.41
CA PRO A 114 11.36 -6.22 -25.08
C PRO A 114 11.01 -5.38 -23.85
N GLU A 115 11.89 -5.29 -22.85
CA GLU A 115 11.65 -4.48 -21.64
C GLU A 115 11.54 -2.97 -21.92
N PHE A 116 12.17 -2.46 -22.98
CA PHE A 116 12.09 -1.04 -23.38
C PHE A 116 10.94 -0.74 -24.35
N ALA A 117 10.20 -1.76 -24.83
CA ALA A 117 9.18 -1.57 -25.86
C ALA A 117 8.08 -0.59 -25.43
N LEU A 118 7.60 -0.68 -24.18
CA LEU A 118 6.59 0.24 -23.65
C LEU A 118 7.14 1.67 -23.51
N HIS A 119 8.32 1.84 -22.89
CA HIS A 119 8.99 3.14 -22.76
C HIS A 119 9.20 3.80 -24.14
N ASN A 120 9.78 3.08 -25.10
CA ASN A 120 10.11 3.62 -26.42
C ASN A 120 8.83 3.98 -27.20
N HIS A 121 7.74 3.21 -27.05
CA HIS A 121 6.44 3.55 -27.63
C HIS A 121 5.82 4.80 -27.02
N LEU A 122 5.90 4.98 -25.69
CA LEU A 122 5.41 6.17 -25.00
C LEU A 122 6.28 7.40 -25.28
N HIS A 123 7.59 7.25 -25.44
CA HIS A 123 8.47 8.32 -25.89
C HIS A 123 8.15 8.76 -27.34
N ALA A 124 7.67 7.86 -28.20
CA ALA A 124 7.29 8.17 -29.58
C ALA A 124 5.87 8.76 -29.73
N HIS A 125 4.90 8.29 -28.93
CA HIS A 125 3.48 8.63 -29.09
C HIS A 125 2.89 9.44 -27.92
N GLY A 126 3.71 9.77 -26.91
CA GLY A 126 3.24 10.31 -25.64
C GLY A 126 2.36 9.33 -24.85
N ARG A 127 1.76 9.82 -23.77
CA ARG A 127 0.80 9.06 -22.94
C ARG A 127 -0.34 8.40 -23.74
N ALA A 128 -0.77 9.01 -24.85
CA ALA A 128 -1.80 8.47 -25.73
C ALA A 128 -1.43 7.09 -26.33
N GLY A 129 -0.13 6.77 -26.39
CA GLY A 129 0.37 5.44 -26.76
C GLY A 129 -0.16 4.31 -25.88
N LEU A 130 -0.54 4.56 -24.62
CA LEU A 130 -1.14 3.55 -23.73
C LEU A 130 -2.42 2.91 -24.31
N ASN A 131 -3.14 3.61 -25.17
CA ASN A 131 -4.36 3.11 -25.80
C ASN A 131 -4.10 2.01 -26.86
N THR A 132 -2.84 1.76 -27.22
CA THR A 132 -2.44 0.76 -28.23
C THR A 132 -1.44 -0.27 -27.71
N THR A 133 -1.10 -0.28 -26.41
CA THR A 133 -0.03 -1.11 -25.83
C THR A 133 -0.51 -2.35 -25.06
N THR A 134 -1.75 -2.81 -25.21
CA THR A 134 -2.30 -3.95 -24.44
C THR A 134 -1.37 -5.19 -24.40
N PRO A 135 -0.76 -5.64 -25.52
CA PRO A 135 0.18 -6.77 -25.51
C PRO A 135 1.56 -6.47 -24.90
N LEU A 136 1.92 -5.19 -24.73
CA LEU A 136 3.24 -4.74 -24.25
C LEU A 136 3.26 -4.41 -22.75
N ASN A 137 2.08 -4.35 -22.10
CA ASN A 137 1.90 -3.66 -20.81
C ASN A 137 2.46 -4.42 -19.60
N THR A 138 2.30 -5.74 -19.52
CA THR A 138 2.46 -6.52 -18.27
C THR A 138 3.89 -7.01 -18.03
N THR A 139 4.48 -7.70 -19.01
CA THR A 139 5.81 -8.33 -18.87
C THR A 139 6.96 -7.30 -18.90
N SER A 140 6.77 -6.16 -19.58
CA SER A 140 7.79 -5.13 -19.71
C SER A 140 7.98 -4.32 -18.42
N ALA A 141 6.91 -3.78 -17.84
CA ALA A 141 6.97 -2.80 -16.75
C ALA A 141 7.73 -3.29 -15.50
N ARG A 142 7.48 -4.52 -15.03
CA ARG A 142 8.22 -5.10 -13.91
C ARG A 142 9.69 -5.34 -14.24
N THR A 143 9.99 -5.76 -15.46
CA THR A 143 11.36 -5.97 -15.97
C THR A 143 12.09 -4.64 -16.20
N LEU A 144 11.36 -3.55 -16.44
CA LEU A 144 11.89 -2.21 -16.65
C LEU A 144 12.34 -1.52 -15.33
N ALA A 145 11.72 -1.88 -14.20
CA ALA A 145 11.98 -1.25 -12.90
C ALA A 145 13.47 -1.28 -12.46
N LYS A 146 14.19 -2.36 -12.77
CA LYS A 146 15.63 -2.48 -12.45
C LYS A 146 16.49 -1.44 -13.19
N TRP A 147 16.12 -1.07 -14.42
CA TRP A 147 16.79 -0.01 -15.18
C TRP A 147 16.54 1.39 -14.63
N LYS A 148 15.36 1.65 -14.03
CA LYS A 148 14.99 2.96 -13.46
C LYS A 148 15.77 3.33 -12.18
N THR A 149 16.22 2.36 -11.40
CA THR A 149 16.63 2.56 -9.99
C THR A 149 17.89 3.42 -9.84
N ILE A 150 19.01 3.06 -10.47
CA ILE A 150 20.28 3.79 -10.32
C ILE A 150 20.26 5.17 -11.01
N PRO A 151 19.71 5.34 -12.23
CA PRO A 151 19.47 6.65 -12.81
C PRO A 151 18.68 7.60 -11.90
N THR A 152 17.61 7.10 -11.27
CA THR A 152 16.81 7.89 -10.32
C THR A 152 17.65 8.33 -9.13
N LEU A 153 18.40 7.41 -8.50
CA LEU A 153 19.30 7.73 -7.38
C LEU A 153 20.38 8.75 -7.76
N HIS A 154 20.86 8.72 -9.00
CA HIS A 154 21.83 9.68 -9.54
C HIS A 154 21.23 11.08 -9.73
N ASP A 155 20.08 11.20 -10.39
CA ASP A 155 19.42 12.48 -10.67
C ASP A 155 18.84 13.11 -9.39
N VAL A 156 18.25 12.31 -8.50
CA VAL A 156 17.78 12.78 -7.17
C VAL A 156 18.93 13.35 -6.35
N LEU A 157 20.08 12.67 -6.27
CA LEU A 157 21.25 13.18 -5.54
C LEU A 157 21.79 14.47 -6.17
N HIS A 158 21.72 14.61 -7.50
CA HIS A 158 22.14 15.82 -8.21
C HIS A 158 21.21 17.02 -7.95
N ARG A 159 19.89 16.81 -7.98
CA ARG A 159 18.87 17.84 -7.65
C ARG A 159 18.87 18.23 -6.18
N ARG A 160 19.24 17.31 -5.28
CA ARG A 160 19.10 17.45 -3.82
C ARG A 160 20.40 17.10 -3.08
N PRO A 161 21.53 17.76 -3.38
CA PRO A 161 22.86 17.36 -2.91
C PRO A 161 23.05 17.54 -1.39
N THR A 162 22.23 18.38 -0.76
CA THR A 162 22.22 18.71 0.67
C THR A 162 21.30 17.84 1.52
N ALA A 163 20.40 17.05 0.91
CA ALA A 163 19.51 16.16 1.66
C ALA A 163 20.32 15.11 2.43
N LYS A 164 19.92 14.81 3.66
CA LYS A 164 20.54 13.80 4.52
C LYS A 164 19.97 12.41 4.26
N TRP A 165 18.70 12.35 3.87
CA TRP A 165 17.93 11.14 3.64
C TRP A 165 17.21 11.17 2.30
N PHE A 166 17.25 10.04 1.59
CA PHE A 166 16.49 9.77 0.38
C PHE A 166 15.56 8.60 0.66
N VAL A 167 14.25 8.86 0.68
CA VAL A 167 13.23 7.85 1.00
C VAL A 167 12.45 7.54 -0.27
N PHE A 168 12.34 6.26 -0.59
CA PHE A 168 11.72 5.77 -1.82
C PHE A 168 10.48 4.96 -1.50
N ILE A 169 9.40 5.23 -2.23
CA ILE A 169 8.13 4.48 -2.18
C ILE A 169 7.61 4.22 -3.59
N ASP A 170 6.79 3.19 -3.76
CA ASP A 170 5.92 3.04 -4.94
C ASP A 170 4.59 3.78 -4.68
N LEU A 171 3.82 4.13 -5.72
CA LEU A 171 2.61 4.95 -5.53
C LEU A 171 1.47 4.24 -4.78
N ASP A 172 1.49 2.92 -4.68
CA ASP A 172 0.56 2.12 -3.85
C ASP A 172 0.89 2.16 -2.34
N THR A 173 2.06 2.70 -1.98
CA THR A 173 2.60 2.67 -0.63
C THR A 173 2.24 3.94 0.12
N TYR A 174 1.72 3.82 1.34
CA TYR A 174 1.49 4.94 2.25
C TYR A 174 2.69 5.18 3.18
N ILE A 175 2.89 6.43 3.60
CA ILE A 175 3.92 6.85 4.57
C ILE A 175 3.24 7.62 5.69
N VAL A 176 3.40 7.13 6.92
CA VAL A 176 3.01 7.86 8.14
C VAL A 176 4.10 8.90 8.39
N TRP A 177 3.91 10.13 7.90
CA TRP A 177 4.97 11.13 7.80
C TRP A 177 5.57 11.57 9.15
N PRO A 178 4.78 11.79 10.23
CA PRO A 178 5.32 12.02 11.58
C PRO A 178 6.23 10.88 12.05
N ASN A 179 5.81 9.64 11.82
CA ASN A 179 6.57 8.46 12.23
C ASN A 179 7.85 8.27 11.41
N LEU A 180 7.83 8.51 10.09
CA LEU A 180 9.06 8.47 9.27
C LEU A 180 10.11 9.47 9.78
N LEU A 181 9.69 10.70 10.07
CA LEU A 181 10.58 11.75 10.60
C LEU A 181 11.12 11.39 11.98
N ALA A 182 10.26 10.91 12.89
CA ALA A 182 10.66 10.43 14.20
C ALA A 182 11.62 9.23 14.11
N TYR A 183 11.43 8.34 13.13
CA TYR A 183 12.29 7.19 12.93
C TYR A 183 13.68 7.58 12.44
N LEU A 184 13.76 8.36 11.35
CA LEU A 184 15.02 8.78 10.76
C LEU A 184 15.86 9.69 11.69
N ALA A 185 15.20 10.43 12.60
CA ALA A 185 15.88 11.23 13.63
C ALA A 185 16.71 10.37 14.62
N ARG A 186 16.50 9.06 14.70
CA ARG A 186 17.22 8.12 15.57
C ARG A 186 18.52 7.58 14.97
N PHE A 187 18.79 7.85 13.69
CA PHE A 187 19.96 7.36 12.97
C PHE A 187 20.94 8.50 12.65
N ASP A 188 22.24 8.28 12.91
CA ASP A 188 23.29 9.23 12.52
C ASP A 188 23.45 9.24 11.00
N ALA A 189 22.80 10.20 10.32
CA ALA A 189 22.79 10.32 8.86
C ALA A 189 24.17 10.58 8.21
N ARG A 190 25.24 10.76 9.00
CA ARG A 190 26.63 10.80 8.52
C ARG A 190 27.21 9.40 8.28
N LYS A 191 26.59 8.35 8.83
CA LYS A 191 26.92 6.94 8.57
C LYS A 191 26.13 6.43 7.37
N PRO A 192 26.67 5.47 6.59
CA PRO A 192 25.99 4.93 5.43
C PRO A 192 24.92 3.90 5.84
N TRP A 193 23.67 4.35 5.96
CA TRP A 193 22.50 3.54 6.25
C TRP A 193 21.72 3.14 4.99
N TYR A 194 21.20 1.90 5.01
CA TYR A 194 20.13 1.37 4.17
C TYR A 194 19.08 0.72 5.08
N ILE A 195 17.86 1.27 5.10
CA ILE A 195 16.81 0.99 6.10
C ILE A 195 15.53 0.58 5.38
N THR A 196 15.04 -0.64 5.61
CA THR A 196 13.84 -1.21 4.95
C THR A 196 13.44 -2.54 5.60
N GLN A 197 12.28 -3.10 5.21
CA GLN A 197 11.88 -4.45 5.58
C GLN A 197 12.73 -5.48 4.82
N ARG A 198 13.31 -6.45 5.54
CA ARG A 198 13.99 -7.60 4.92
C ARG A 198 12.97 -8.57 4.33
N ALA A 199 13.17 -8.94 3.07
CA ALA A 199 12.48 -10.03 2.39
C ALA A 199 13.42 -11.23 2.20
N HIS A 200 12.84 -12.43 2.12
CA HIS A 200 13.51 -13.70 1.86
C HIS A 200 12.70 -14.49 0.83
N ARG A 201 13.36 -15.19 -0.11
CA ARG A 201 12.68 -15.98 -1.14
C ARG A 201 12.67 -17.47 -0.79
N GLY A 202 11.68 -17.87 0.02
CA GLY A 202 11.55 -19.25 0.51
C GLY A 202 12.79 -19.66 1.32
N THR A 203 13.32 -20.85 1.05
CA THR A 203 14.52 -21.40 1.72
C THR A 203 15.86 -20.82 1.21
N ARG A 204 15.86 -19.88 0.26
CA ARG A 204 17.12 -19.32 -0.28
C ARG A 204 17.70 -18.24 0.63
N PRO A 205 19.04 -18.24 0.88
CA PRO A 205 19.69 -17.25 1.76
C PRO A 205 19.84 -15.84 1.13
N GLN A 206 19.23 -15.58 -0.01
CA GLN A 206 19.24 -14.26 -0.65
C GLN A 206 18.26 -13.34 0.08
N VAL A 207 18.78 -12.59 1.05
CA VAL A 207 18.10 -11.44 1.65
C VAL A 207 18.02 -10.32 0.62
N PHE A 208 16.87 -9.66 0.53
CA PHE A 208 16.69 -8.43 -0.27
C PHE A 208 15.75 -7.46 0.46
N ALA A 209 15.54 -6.28 -0.11
CA ALA A 209 14.62 -5.28 0.44
C ALA A 209 13.22 -5.50 -0.11
N ASN A 210 12.18 -5.41 0.72
CA ASN A 210 10.81 -5.35 0.22
C ASN A 210 10.57 -3.95 -0.40
N SER A 211 10.61 -3.82 -1.73
CA SER A 211 10.44 -2.50 -2.37
C SER A 211 9.06 -1.88 -2.12
N GLY A 212 8.01 -2.71 -2.03
CA GLY A 212 6.65 -2.28 -1.70
C GLY A 212 6.48 -1.84 -0.24
N ALA A 213 7.42 -2.16 0.64
CA ALA A 213 7.49 -1.53 1.96
C ALA A 213 8.09 -0.11 1.90
N GLY A 214 8.71 0.27 0.78
CA GLY A 214 9.59 1.43 0.69
C GLY A 214 10.95 1.21 1.38
N TYR A 215 11.86 2.16 1.19
CA TYR A 215 13.19 2.14 1.81
C TYR A 215 13.75 3.55 2.02
N ALA A 216 14.64 3.70 3.00
CA ALA A 216 15.40 4.91 3.24
C ALA A 216 16.91 4.67 3.07
N LEU A 217 17.56 5.59 2.37
CA LEU A 217 19.01 5.64 2.17
C LEU A 217 19.57 6.95 2.70
N SER A 218 20.62 6.86 3.50
CA SER A 218 21.42 8.03 3.89
C SER A 218 22.22 8.58 2.71
N ALA A 219 22.49 9.89 2.69
CA ALA A 219 23.32 10.49 1.64
C ALA A 219 24.73 9.88 1.50
N PRO A 220 25.44 9.49 2.58
CA PRO A 220 26.70 8.75 2.47
C PRO A 220 26.55 7.39 1.77
N ALA A 221 25.46 6.64 2.00
CA ALA A 221 25.21 5.37 1.32
C ALA A 221 25.03 5.57 -0.20
N VAL A 222 24.14 6.51 -0.60
CA VAL A 222 23.89 6.83 -2.02
C VAL A 222 25.19 7.28 -2.72
N ARG A 223 25.96 8.18 -2.09
CA ARG A 223 27.24 8.67 -2.62
C ARG A 223 28.27 7.54 -2.80
N LYS A 224 28.40 6.64 -1.82
CA LYS A 224 29.34 5.51 -1.85
C LYS A 224 28.99 4.51 -2.96
N MET A 225 27.70 4.15 -3.06
CA MET A 225 27.17 3.27 -4.09
C MET A 225 27.36 3.86 -5.50
N LEU A 226 26.95 5.11 -5.74
CA LEU A 226 27.09 5.75 -7.06
C LEU A 226 28.56 5.92 -7.49
N ALA A 227 29.48 6.16 -6.55
CA ALA A 227 30.92 6.19 -6.86
C ALA A 227 31.42 4.81 -7.33
N HIS A 228 31.01 3.73 -6.67
CA HIS A 228 31.35 2.37 -7.08
C HIS A 228 30.73 1.99 -8.44
N VAL A 229 29.45 2.29 -8.67
CA VAL A 229 28.78 2.02 -9.96
C VAL A 229 29.44 2.77 -11.11
N ARG A 230 29.86 4.02 -10.91
CA ARG A 230 30.63 4.78 -11.91
C ARG A 230 31.98 4.13 -12.23
N ALA A 231 32.69 3.62 -11.23
CA ALA A 231 33.97 2.94 -11.41
C ALA A 231 33.84 1.57 -12.09
N HIS A 232 32.79 0.80 -11.78
CA HIS A 232 32.59 -0.57 -12.25
C HIS A 232 31.49 -0.71 -13.30
N ARG A 233 31.23 0.36 -14.08
CA ARG A 233 30.09 0.49 -15.01
C ARG A 233 29.77 -0.78 -15.82
N LYS A 234 30.76 -1.38 -16.48
CA LYS A 234 30.57 -2.58 -17.33
C LYS A 234 30.15 -3.83 -16.54
N SER A 235 30.58 -3.95 -15.28
CA SER A 235 30.12 -5.02 -14.38
C SER A 235 28.70 -4.76 -13.92
N PHE A 236 28.37 -3.49 -13.66
CA PHE A 236 27.03 -3.11 -13.23
C PHE A 236 25.99 -3.23 -14.35
N GLU A 237 26.32 -2.84 -15.59
CA GLU A 237 25.46 -3.04 -16.75
C GLU A 237 25.07 -4.53 -16.91
N LYS A 238 26.04 -5.45 -16.74
CA LYS A 238 25.77 -6.90 -16.71
C LYS A 238 24.92 -7.36 -15.51
N LEU A 239 25.12 -6.75 -14.33
CA LEU A 239 24.34 -7.09 -13.13
C LEU A 239 22.86 -6.69 -13.32
N ILE A 240 22.59 -5.53 -13.94
CA ILE A 240 21.22 -5.15 -14.31
C ILE A 240 20.63 -6.18 -15.28
N GLU A 241 21.39 -6.65 -16.28
CA GLU A 241 20.91 -7.68 -17.21
C GLU A 241 20.56 -9.00 -16.49
N SER A 242 21.45 -9.51 -15.64
CA SER A 242 21.27 -10.80 -14.97
C SER A 242 20.23 -10.82 -13.86
N GLU A 243 19.99 -9.70 -13.18
CA GLU A 243 19.07 -9.67 -12.03
C GLU A 243 17.59 -9.59 -12.41
N TRP A 244 16.76 -10.22 -11.58
CA TRP A 244 15.31 -10.33 -11.80
C TRP A 244 14.50 -9.21 -11.12
N GLY A 245 15.11 -8.48 -10.17
CA GLY A 245 14.45 -7.49 -9.31
C GLY A 245 15.31 -6.25 -9.07
N ALA A 246 14.67 -5.09 -8.99
CA ALA A 246 15.29 -3.78 -8.74
C ALA A 246 15.83 -3.64 -7.30
N ASP A 247 15.13 -4.29 -6.37
CA ASP A 247 15.44 -4.49 -4.96
C ASP A 247 16.71 -5.33 -4.73
N VAL A 248 16.84 -6.45 -5.46
CA VAL A 248 18.02 -7.32 -5.42
C VAL A 248 19.24 -6.58 -5.98
N LEU A 249 19.08 -5.91 -7.13
CA LEU A 249 20.10 -5.06 -7.73
C LEU A 249 20.59 -3.97 -6.76
N LEU A 250 19.67 -3.26 -6.11
CA LEU A 250 20.00 -2.20 -5.13
C LEU A 250 20.71 -2.77 -3.89
N TYR A 251 20.24 -3.90 -3.37
CA TYR A 251 20.88 -4.59 -2.24
C TYR A 251 22.32 -5.00 -2.57
N GLN A 252 22.55 -5.60 -3.74
CA GLN A 252 23.90 -5.98 -4.16
C GLN A 252 24.80 -4.75 -4.35
N ALA A 253 24.31 -3.70 -5.02
CA ALA A 253 25.05 -2.45 -5.24
C ALA A 253 25.52 -1.76 -3.94
N LEU A 254 24.73 -1.87 -2.87
CA LEU A 254 25.06 -1.35 -1.54
C LEU A 254 25.98 -2.30 -0.77
N LYS A 255 25.78 -3.62 -0.91
CA LYS A 255 26.62 -4.64 -0.28
C LYS A 255 28.04 -4.67 -0.85
N ASP A 256 28.21 -4.46 -2.15
CA ASP A 256 29.52 -4.36 -2.82
C ASP A 256 30.36 -3.16 -2.31
N VAL A 257 29.71 -2.18 -1.67
CA VAL A 257 30.37 -1.09 -0.95
C VAL A 257 30.29 -1.22 0.58
N GLY A 258 29.96 -2.39 1.12
CA GLY A 258 29.89 -2.65 2.56
C GLY A 258 28.85 -1.80 3.28
N VAL A 259 27.67 -1.63 2.68
CA VAL A 259 26.50 -0.99 3.28
C VAL A 259 25.42 -2.05 3.48
N GLU A 260 25.40 -2.63 4.67
CA GLU A 260 24.46 -3.69 5.05
C GLU A 260 23.04 -3.16 5.26
N LEU A 261 22.05 -4.00 4.95
CA LEU A 261 20.62 -3.68 5.06
C LEU A 261 20.16 -3.80 6.53
N PHE A 262 19.86 -2.67 7.16
CA PHE A 262 19.28 -2.60 8.50
C PHE A 262 17.81 -3.02 8.48
N SER A 263 17.48 -4.09 9.21
CA SER A 263 16.12 -4.65 9.25
C SER A 263 15.17 -3.73 10.02
N ALA A 264 14.43 -2.91 9.29
CA ALA A 264 13.47 -1.96 9.84
C ALA A 264 12.11 -2.60 10.20
N PHE A 265 11.99 -3.93 10.22
CA PHE A 265 10.78 -4.60 10.71
C PHE A 265 10.63 -4.36 12.23
N PRO A 266 9.43 -3.95 12.71
CA PRO A 266 8.15 -3.88 11.98
C PRO A 266 7.69 -2.47 11.52
N HIS A 267 8.59 -1.49 11.39
CA HIS A 267 8.26 -0.13 10.97
C HIS A 267 7.87 -0.02 9.50
N PHE A 268 8.72 -0.53 8.62
CA PHE A 268 8.44 -0.61 7.19
C PHE A 268 7.65 -1.91 6.95
N GLN A 269 6.48 -1.81 6.31
CA GLN A 269 5.64 -2.97 5.95
C GLN A 269 5.20 -2.87 4.50
N GLY A 270 5.37 -3.95 3.73
CA GLY A 270 4.84 -4.05 2.36
C GLY A 270 3.40 -4.56 2.26
N ALA A 271 2.70 -4.75 3.39
CA ALA A 271 1.29 -5.16 3.41
C ALA A 271 0.44 -4.06 4.07
N ALA A 272 -0.75 -3.82 3.54
CA ALA A 272 -1.69 -2.86 4.10
C ALA A 272 -2.30 -3.36 5.44
N PRO A 273 -2.86 -2.47 6.28
CA PRO A 273 -3.41 -2.84 7.59
C PRO A 273 -4.44 -4.00 7.59
N PRO A 274 -5.34 -4.16 6.60
CA PRO A 274 -6.28 -5.28 6.58
C PRO A 274 -5.64 -6.67 6.49
N GLY A 275 -4.56 -6.80 5.70
CA GLY A 275 -3.84 -8.06 5.48
C GLY A 275 -2.62 -8.28 6.38
N LEU A 276 -2.26 -7.32 7.24
CA LEU A 276 -1.03 -7.39 8.04
C LEU A 276 -1.16 -8.34 9.23
N ASP A 277 -0.29 -9.35 9.28
CA ASP A 277 -0.17 -10.27 10.42
C ASP A 277 0.46 -9.57 11.65
N LEU A 278 -0.39 -9.04 12.52
CA LEU A 278 0.04 -8.39 13.76
C LEU A 278 0.56 -9.37 14.83
N ASN A 279 0.39 -10.69 14.64
CA ASN A 279 0.99 -11.73 15.48
C ASN A 279 2.38 -12.19 14.97
N ALA A 280 2.87 -11.66 13.84
CA ALA A 280 4.16 -12.02 13.27
C ALA A 280 5.33 -11.66 14.21
N THR A 281 5.85 -12.62 14.97
CA THR A 281 7.04 -12.46 15.81
C THR A 281 8.36 -12.61 15.02
N GLN A 282 8.45 -12.01 13.83
CA GLN A 282 9.73 -11.98 13.10
C GLN A 282 10.79 -11.32 13.99
N ILE A 283 11.94 -11.97 14.13
CA ILE A 283 13.05 -11.56 15.00
C ILE A 283 12.62 -11.16 16.44
N GLY A 284 11.56 -11.79 16.95
CA GLY A 284 11.09 -11.61 18.34
C GLY A 284 10.27 -10.33 18.59
N ARG A 285 9.86 -9.60 17.55
CA ARG A 285 9.16 -8.30 17.67
C ARG A 285 7.72 -8.40 17.20
N ARG A 286 6.75 -7.86 17.95
CA ARG A 286 5.32 -7.88 17.58
C ARG A 286 4.90 -6.56 16.92
N PRO A 287 4.48 -6.52 15.64
CA PRO A 287 4.08 -5.28 14.97
C PRO A 287 3.19 -4.36 15.80
N TRP A 288 2.18 -4.92 16.48
CA TRP A 288 1.25 -4.25 17.40
C TRP A 288 1.89 -3.18 18.30
N CYS A 289 3.09 -3.44 18.82
CA CYS A 289 3.76 -2.62 19.83
C CYS A 289 4.63 -1.48 19.26
N TYR A 290 4.83 -1.41 17.94
CA TYR A 290 5.73 -0.46 17.28
C TYR A 290 4.99 0.52 16.37
N ALA A 291 5.69 1.59 15.99
CA ALA A 291 5.22 2.62 15.08
C ALA A 291 5.27 2.19 13.59
N PRO A 292 4.18 2.19 12.80
CA PRO A 292 4.28 2.10 11.35
C PRO A 292 5.01 3.33 10.79
N VAL A 293 5.95 3.11 9.88
CA VAL A 293 6.53 4.14 9.02
C VAL A 293 5.88 4.08 7.63
N SER A 294 5.59 2.88 7.14
CA SER A 294 4.94 2.65 5.85
C SER A 294 3.98 1.46 5.88
N TYR A 295 3.06 1.46 4.92
CA TYR A 295 2.23 0.32 4.55
C TYR A 295 2.17 0.24 3.01
N GLY A 296 2.62 -0.88 2.46
CA GLY A 296 2.64 -1.15 1.02
C GLY A 296 1.35 -1.74 0.48
N HIS A 297 1.25 -1.80 -0.86
CA HIS A 297 0.16 -2.48 -1.58
C HIS A 297 -1.24 -2.05 -1.13
N MET A 298 -1.41 -0.74 -0.87
CA MET A 298 -2.67 -0.17 -0.40
C MET A 298 -3.50 0.40 -1.55
N ARG A 299 -4.78 0.01 -1.59
CA ARG A 299 -5.76 0.55 -2.54
C ARG A 299 -5.99 2.05 -2.30
N PRO A 300 -6.39 2.84 -3.33
CA PRO A 300 -6.61 4.29 -3.22
C PRO A 300 -7.53 4.73 -2.07
N GLU A 301 -8.56 3.96 -1.76
CA GLU A 301 -9.51 4.21 -0.67
C GLU A 301 -8.92 3.91 0.71
N GLU A 302 -8.11 2.86 0.85
CA GLU A 302 -7.43 2.52 2.10
C GLU A 302 -6.43 3.61 2.51
N ARG A 303 -5.73 4.20 1.53
CA ARG A 303 -4.78 5.31 1.77
C ARG A 303 -5.48 6.60 2.17
N ARG A 304 -6.68 6.88 1.65
CA ARG A 304 -7.51 8.02 2.12
C ARG A 304 -8.03 7.78 3.53
N ALA A 305 -8.57 6.59 3.81
CA ALA A 305 -9.04 6.23 5.15
C ALA A 305 -7.92 6.28 6.21
N LEU A 306 -6.72 5.82 5.86
CA LEU A 306 -5.55 5.90 6.74
C LEU A 306 -5.10 7.35 6.98
N TRP A 307 -5.10 8.20 5.95
CA TRP A 307 -4.81 9.63 6.10
C TRP A 307 -5.84 10.36 6.98
N GLU A 308 -7.13 10.11 6.78
CA GLU A 308 -8.20 10.70 7.61
C GLU A 308 -8.07 10.28 9.07
N PHE A 309 -7.73 9.00 9.31
CA PHE A 309 -7.43 8.49 10.65
C PHE A 309 -6.14 9.09 11.24
N GLU A 310 -5.05 9.23 10.49
CA GLU A 310 -3.79 9.86 10.94
C GLU A 310 -4.05 11.31 11.36
N GLN A 311 -4.70 12.10 10.50
CA GLN A 311 -5.05 13.50 10.74
C GLN A 311 -5.98 13.70 11.95
N GLU A 312 -6.81 12.72 12.30
CA GLU A 312 -7.68 12.74 13.47
C GLU A 312 -7.00 12.17 14.73
N TRP A 313 -6.15 11.16 14.58
CA TRP A 313 -5.33 10.61 15.67
C TRP A 313 -4.33 11.66 16.18
N ASP A 314 -3.65 12.36 15.28
CA ASP A 314 -2.68 13.40 15.62
C ASP A 314 -3.36 14.56 16.37
N ARG A 315 -4.48 15.09 15.85
CA ARG A 315 -5.23 16.17 16.52
C ARG A 315 -5.75 15.81 17.92
N ARG A 316 -5.91 14.51 18.25
CA ARG A 316 -6.26 14.04 19.60
C ARG A 316 -5.05 13.85 20.53
N HIS A 317 -3.85 13.80 19.96
CA HIS A 317 -2.61 13.49 20.68
C HIS A 317 -1.53 14.58 20.53
N GLU A 318 -1.86 15.72 19.94
CA GLU A 318 -1.00 16.91 19.82
C GLU A 318 -0.42 17.29 21.20
N GLY A 319 0.88 17.60 21.22
CA GLY A 319 1.62 17.92 22.46
C GLY A 319 1.84 16.75 23.43
N SER A 320 1.15 15.61 23.30
CA SER A 320 1.22 14.49 24.27
C SER A 320 2.51 13.66 24.21
N GLY A 321 3.35 13.86 23.18
CA GLY A 321 4.56 13.06 22.94
C GLY A 321 4.30 11.60 22.55
N ARG A 322 3.03 11.19 22.40
CA ARG A 322 2.67 9.84 21.93
C ARG A 322 3.08 9.65 20.47
N VAL A 323 3.28 8.38 20.12
CA VAL A 323 3.63 7.92 18.76
C VAL A 323 2.53 6.97 18.29
N LEU A 324 2.06 7.14 17.05
CA LEU A 324 1.07 6.26 16.45
C LEU A 324 1.67 4.86 16.28
N ARG A 325 1.03 3.82 16.83
CA ARG A 325 1.47 2.42 16.73
C ARG A 325 0.53 1.57 15.88
N HIS A 326 0.99 0.40 15.41
CA HIS A 326 0.17 -0.52 14.59
C HIS A 326 -1.13 -0.91 15.30
N ARG A 327 -1.12 -1.07 16.63
CA ARG A 327 -2.34 -1.30 17.43
C ARG A 327 -3.38 -0.19 17.30
N ASP A 328 -2.96 1.06 17.17
CA ASP A 328 -3.86 2.21 17.09
C ASP A 328 -4.52 2.25 15.70
N VAL A 329 -3.73 2.03 14.64
CA VAL A 329 -4.22 1.83 13.26
C VAL A 329 -5.19 0.66 13.17
N PHE A 330 -4.85 -0.49 13.76
CA PHE A 330 -5.71 -1.68 13.76
C PHE A 330 -7.05 -1.42 14.47
N LYS A 331 -7.02 -0.83 15.67
CA LYS A 331 -8.25 -0.50 16.43
C LYS A 331 -9.10 0.56 15.74
N GLY A 332 -8.47 1.54 15.08
CA GLY A 332 -9.17 2.64 14.42
C GLY A 332 -9.78 2.29 13.07
N LEU A 333 -9.12 1.44 12.27
CA LEU A 333 -9.51 1.18 10.88
C LEU A 333 -9.88 -0.27 10.59
N VAL A 334 -9.18 -1.25 11.18
CA VAL A 334 -9.30 -2.67 10.79
C VAL A 334 -10.36 -3.37 11.63
N LEU A 335 -10.23 -3.32 12.96
CA LEU A 335 -11.13 -3.98 13.91
C LEU A 335 -12.62 -3.59 13.73
N PRO A 336 -13.00 -2.32 13.47
CA PRO A 336 -14.40 -1.94 13.28
C PRO A 336 -15.04 -2.54 12.02
N GLN A 337 -14.23 -3.02 11.07
CA GLN A 337 -14.69 -3.60 9.81
C GLN A 337 -14.80 -5.14 9.84
N ILE A 338 -14.40 -5.81 10.92
CA ILE A 338 -14.42 -7.27 11.04
C ILE A 338 -15.85 -7.75 11.40
N PRO A 339 -16.54 -8.49 10.51
CA PRO A 339 -17.85 -9.07 10.79
C PRO A 339 -17.71 -10.47 11.40
N ALA A 340 -18.81 -11.08 11.84
CA ALA A 340 -18.78 -12.49 12.25
C ALA A 340 -18.54 -13.46 11.08
N VAL A 341 -19.06 -13.15 9.89
CA VAL A 341 -18.97 -13.96 8.66
C VAL A 341 -18.99 -13.02 7.44
N ARG A 342 -18.23 -13.33 6.39
CA ARG A 342 -18.23 -12.62 5.09
C ARG A 342 -18.02 -13.60 3.93
N ARG A 343 -18.91 -13.56 2.94
CA ARG A 343 -18.81 -14.32 1.67
C ARG A 343 -17.98 -13.58 0.63
N GLY A 344 -17.48 -14.28 -0.39
CA GLY A 344 -16.64 -13.72 -1.46
C GLY A 344 -15.30 -13.15 -0.98
N TRP A 345 -14.85 -13.53 0.21
CA TRP A 345 -13.85 -12.77 0.96
C TRP A 345 -12.81 -13.69 1.58
N ASP A 346 -11.53 -13.40 1.35
CA ASP A 346 -10.39 -14.09 1.94
C ASP A 346 -9.83 -13.24 3.08
N ASN A 347 -9.95 -13.73 4.32
CA ASN A 347 -9.41 -13.07 5.49
C ASN A 347 -7.89 -13.29 5.68
N MET A 348 -7.20 -13.89 4.70
CA MET A 348 -5.76 -14.19 4.65
C MET A 348 -5.31 -15.30 5.61
N VAL A 349 -6.22 -16.20 5.99
CA VAL A 349 -5.96 -17.29 6.95
C VAL A 349 -5.13 -18.45 6.37
N GLY A 350 -5.16 -18.68 5.06
CA GLY A 350 -4.63 -19.91 4.41
C GLY A 350 -3.13 -20.20 4.52
N TRP A 351 -2.36 -19.31 5.14
CA TRP A 351 -0.92 -19.46 5.40
C TRP A 351 -0.61 -20.08 6.79
N ARG A 352 -1.52 -20.93 7.30
CA ARG A 352 -1.58 -21.32 8.72
C ARG A 352 -1.80 -22.82 8.93
N THR A 353 -3.05 -23.23 9.17
CA THR A 353 -3.43 -24.61 9.42
C THR A 353 -4.58 -24.95 8.48
N GLU A 354 -4.27 -25.77 7.49
CA GLU A 354 -5.20 -26.21 6.45
C GLU A 354 -5.65 -27.65 6.73
N TYR A 355 -6.96 -27.88 6.59
CA TYR A 355 -7.59 -29.19 6.56
C TYR A 355 -8.25 -29.35 5.18
N SER A 356 -7.75 -30.26 4.36
CA SER A 356 -8.22 -30.52 3.00
C SER A 356 -7.83 -31.94 2.57
N GLU A 357 -8.45 -32.46 1.50
CA GLU A 357 -8.04 -33.76 0.96
C GLU A 357 -6.58 -33.80 0.51
N GLU A 358 -6.00 -32.67 0.07
CA GLU A 358 -4.62 -32.60 -0.38
C GLU A 358 -3.64 -32.71 0.80
N VAL A 359 -3.94 -32.06 1.93
CA VAL A 359 -3.19 -32.23 3.18
C VAL A 359 -3.33 -33.66 3.69
N PHE A 360 -4.55 -34.21 3.74
CA PHE A 360 -4.78 -35.55 4.27
C PHE A 360 -4.16 -36.67 3.42
N ARG A 361 -4.01 -36.48 2.10
CA ARG A 361 -3.25 -37.39 1.22
C ARG A 361 -1.74 -37.41 1.50
N GLN A 362 -1.20 -36.43 2.23
CA GLN A 362 0.22 -36.37 2.62
C GLN A 362 0.50 -36.99 3.99
N LEU A 363 -0.55 -37.26 4.80
CA LEU A 363 -0.42 -37.89 6.11
C LEU A 363 -0.21 -39.41 6.00
N THR A 364 0.55 -39.99 6.92
CA THR A 364 0.50 -41.44 7.13
C THR A 364 -0.81 -41.87 7.77
N TYR A 365 -1.19 -43.13 7.60
CA TYR A 365 -2.35 -43.74 8.26
C TYR A 365 -2.37 -43.45 9.78
N LYS A 366 -1.22 -43.52 10.47
CA LYS A 366 -1.14 -43.24 11.90
C LYS A 366 -1.40 -41.78 12.24
N GLU A 367 -0.94 -40.84 11.42
CA GLU A 367 -1.18 -39.41 11.65
C GLU A 367 -2.65 -39.06 11.40
N TRP A 368 -3.28 -39.65 10.38
CA TRP A 368 -4.71 -39.46 10.11
C TRP A 368 -5.60 -39.98 11.25
N TRP A 369 -5.34 -41.18 11.78
CA TRP A 369 -6.09 -41.74 12.93
C TRP A 369 -5.78 -41.07 14.28
N ASN A 370 -4.83 -40.13 14.33
CA ASN A 370 -4.58 -39.30 15.51
C ASN A 370 -5.32 -37.96 15.49
N LEU A 371 -5.98 -37.60 14.38
CA LEU A 371 -6.80 -36.38 14.28
C LEU A 371 -8.14 -36.56 15.00
N GLU A 372 -8.60 -35.51 15.69
CA GLU A 372 -9.94 -35.51 16.31
C GLU A 372 -11.04 -35.52 15.23
N GLN A 373 -12.27 -35.93 15.59
CA GLN A 373 -13.36 -36.05 14.61
C GLN A 373 -13.66 -34.70 13.92
N GLU A 374 -13.68 -33.60 14.67
CA GLU A 374 -13.87 -32.26 14.13
C GLU A 374 -12.76 -31.82 13.17
N GLU A 375 -11.54 -32.35 13.31
CA GLU A 375 -10.43 -32.08 12.38
C GLU A 375 -10.62 -32.86 11.07
N GLN A 376 -10.99 -34.14 11.16
CA GLN A 376 -11.28 -34.99 10.00
C GLN A 376 -12.46 -34.45 9.18
N GLU A 377 -13.48 -33.87 9.84
CA GLU A 377 -14.70 -33.34 9.20
C GLU A 377 -14.62 -31.87 8.74
N ALA A 378 -13.63 -31.09 9.19
CA ALA A 378 -13.58 -29.64 9.01
C ALA A 378 -13.74 -29.17 7.56
N TYR A 379 -13.20 -29.94 6.60
CA TYR A 379 -13.16 -29.61 5.19
C TYR A 379 -14.45 -29.95 4.41
N PHE A 380 -15.45 -30.56 5.05
CA PHE A 380 -16.73 -30.90 4.41
C PHE A 380 -17.71 -29.72 4.30
N SER A 381 -17.65 -28.74 5.21
CA SER A 381 -18.54 -27.57 5.15
C SER A 381 -18.00 -26.37 5.94
N PHE A 382 -18.45 -25.16 5.57
CA PHE A 382 -18.23 -23.94 6.37
C PHE A 382 -18.71 -24.09 7.83
N SER A 383 -19.76 -24.88 8.06
CA SER A 383 -20.26 -25.22 9.40
C SER A 383 -19.31 -26.09 10.23
N GLN A 384 -18.71 -27.12 9.64
CA GLN A 384 -17.70 -27.96 10.33
C GLN A 384 -16.38 -27.19 10.50
N CYS A 385 -15.94 -26.45 9.50
CA CYS A 385 -14.78 -25.55 9.60
C CYS A 385 -14.93 -24.52 10.73
N ARG A 386 -16.13 -23.92 10.85
CA ARG A 386 -16.50 -23.06 11.98
C ARG A 386 -16.46 -23.82 13.30
N ALA A 387 -17.03 -25.02 13.37
CA ALA A 387 -17.10 -25.82 14.59
C ALA A 387 -15.71 -26.15 15.14
N LEU A 388 -14.77 -26.55 14.28
CA LEU A 388 -13.37 -26.77 14.65
C LEU A 388 -12.70 -25.50 15.20
N CYS A 389 -12.86 -24.35 14.54
CA CYS A 389 -12.31 -23.12 15.08
C CYS A 389 -13.00 -22.70 16.39
N GLU A 390 -14.28 -23.00 16.58
CA GLU A 390 -14.97 -22.72 17.84
C GLU A 390 -14.60 -23.68 18.99
N SER A 391 -14.27 -24.95 18.72
CA SER A 391 -13.77 -25.88 19.75
C SER A 391 -12.34 -25.50 20.20
N LEU A 392 -11.47 -25.14 19.26
CA LEU A 392 -10.08 -24.74 19.54
C LEU A 392 -10.01 -23.35 20.20
N ALA A 393 -9.74 -23.31 21.51
CA ALA A 393 -9.66 -22.08 22.31
C ALA A 393 -8.68 -21.02 21.76
N SER A 394 -7.62 -21.45 21.09
CA SER A 394 -6.61 -20.58 20.48
C SER A 394 -7.05 -19.93 19.16
N CYS A 395 -8.04 -20.50 18.46
CA CYS A 395 -8.50 -20.04 17.16
C CYS A 395 -9.38 -18.78 17.27
N ARG A 396 -9.24 -17.86 16.32
CA ARG A 396 -10.01 -16.62 16.23
C ARG A 396 -10.65 -16.40 14.86
N GLN A 397 -10.14 -17.08 13.84
CA GLN A 397 -10.44 -16.80 12.46
C GLN A 397 -10.38 -18.09 11.65
N TYR A 398 -11.32 -18.23 10.72
CA TYR A 398 -11.43 -19.39 9.84
C TYR A 398 -11.89 -18.94 8.45
N ALA A 399 -11.62 -19.75 7.43
CA ALA A 399 -12.21 -19.60 6.11
C ALA A 399 -12.47 -20.97 5.49
N TYR A 400 -13.49 -21.03 4.64
CA TYR A 400 -13.87 -22.23 3.92
C TYR A 400 -13.95 -21.96 2.42
N ALA A 401 -13.38 -22.85 1.64
CA ALA A 401 -13.69 -23.05 0.23
C ALA A 401 -14.09 -24.52 0.01
N VAL A 402 -14.66 -24.87 -1.14
CA VAL A 402 -15.14 -26.24 -1.39
C VAL A 402 -14.01 -27.26 -1.20
N GLY A 403 -14.15 -28.14 -0.21
CA GLY A 403 -13.16 -29.17 0.12
C GLY A 403 -11.94 -28.69 0.91
N ARG A 404 -11.95 -27.47 1.46
CA ARG A 404 -10.82 -26.85 2.17
C ARG A 404 -11.29 -25.98 3.34
N CYS A 405 -10.80 -26.27 4.53
CA CYS A 405 -10.94 -25.42 5.72
C CYS A 405 -9.56 -24.89 6.13
N ASP A 406 -9.48 -23.59 6.40
CA ASP A 406 -8.28 -22.93 6.92
C ASP A 406 -8.62 -22.26 8.26
N ILE A 407 -7.77 -22.43 9.28
CA ILE A 407 -7.98 -21.83 10.61
C ILE A 407 -6.73 -21.13 11.15
N SER A 408 -6.93 -20.16 12.06
CA SER A 408 -5.82 -19.51 12.76
C SER A 408 -6.21 -18.83 14.08
N GLY A 409 -5.22 -18.72 14.97
CA GLY A 409 -5.19 -17.73 16.06
C GLY A 409 -4.76 -16.32 15.61
N GLY A 410 -4.56 -16.10 14.30
CA GLY A 410 -4.42 -14.76 13.72
C GLY A 410 -5.65 -13.88 13.94
N LEU A 411 -5.51 -12.59 13.62
CA LEU A 411 -6.65 -11.70 13.41
C LEU A 411 -6.30 -10.68 12.33
N THR A 412 -6.81 -10.92 11.12
CA THR A 412 -6.71 -10.07 9.93
C THR A 412 -8.10 -9.84 9.37
N LEU A 413 -8.29 -8.72 8.66
CA LEU A 413 -9.50 -8.47 7.91
C LEU A 413 -9.41 -9.10 6.52
N GLY A 414 -8.25 -9.04 5.86
CA GLY A 414 -8.05 -9.51 4.49
C GLY A 414 -8.83 -8.70 3.45
N TYR A 415 -9.24 -9.35 2.36
CA TYR A 415 -9.74 -8.71 1.14
C TYR A 415 -10.90 -9.47 0.47
N GLU A 416 -11.64 -8.74 -0.36
CA GLU A 416 -12.51 -9.34 -1.38
C GLU A 416 -11.64 -10.06 -2.40
N ARG A 417 -12.03 -11.28 -2.79
CA ARG A 417 -11.27 -12.06 -3.76
C ARG A 417 -11.43 -11.44 -5.15
N GLU A 418 -10.42 -10.67 -5.56
CA GLU A 418 -10.39 -10.07 -6.90
C GLU A 418 -10.45 -11.16 -7.98
N LYS A 419 -11.32 -10.93 -8.97
CA LYS A 419 -11.46 -11.76 -10.17
C LYS A 419 -10.28 -11.49 -11.09
N GLY A 420 -9.48 -12.52 -11.36
CA GLY A 420 -8.16 -12.37 -11.97
C GLY A 420 -8.20 -12.39 -13.50
N GLU A 421 -7.91 -11.28 -14.16
CA GLU A 421 -7.89 -11.17 -15.64
C GLU A 421 -6.94 -12.13 -16.39
N THR A 422 -6.11 -12.90 -15.68
CA THR A 422 -5.01 -13.71 -16.25
C THR A 422 -4.90 -15.14 -15.71
N TRP A 423 -5.84 -15.58 -14.87
CA TRP A 423 -5.96 -16.96 -14.40
C TRP A 423 -7.35 -17.48 -14.71
N ASP A 424 -7.57 -18.80 -14.70
CA ASP A 424 -8.88 -19.38 -15.02
C ASP A 424 -9.87 -19.19 -13.87
N ASP A 425 -10.45 -17.99 -13.85
CA ASP A 425 -11.43 -17.47 -12.90
C ASP A 425 -12.73 -18.31 -12.86
N SER A 426 -12.92 -19.24 -13.81
CA SER A 426 -14.05 -20.18 -13.81
C SER A 426 -13.90 -21.35 -12.84
N GLN A 427 -12.70 -21.59 -12.30
CA GLN A 427 -12.40 -22.79 -11.51
C GLN A 427 -12.09 -22.55 -10.02
N MET A 428 -11.93 -21.30 -9.56
CA MET A 428 -11.62 -21.03 -8.14
C MET A 428 -12.90 -20.99 -7.28
N PRO A 429 -13.06 -21.86 -6.28
CA PRO A 429 -14.28 -21.90 -5.45
C PRO A 429 -14.49 -20.64 -4.61
N GLU A 430 -15.75 -20.26 -4.39
CA GLU A 430 -16.12 -19.14 -3.50
C GLU A 430 -15.59 -19.39 -2.09
N ILE A 431 -14.87 -18.41 -1.55
CA ILE A 431 -14.34 -18.44 -0.19
C ILE A 431 -15.27 -17.67 0.76
N THR A 432 -15.63 -18.30 1.88
CA THR A 432 -16.38 -17.67 2.98
C THR A 432 -15.50 -17.61 4.22
N SER A 433 -15.21 -16.38 4.65
CA SER A 433 -14.45 -16.07 5.85
C SER A 433 -15.33 -15.93 7.09
N GLY A 434 -14.80 -16.23 8.26
CA GLY A 434 -15.47 -16.03 9.54
C GLY A 434 -14.52 -15.75 10.70
N TRP A 435 -15.06 -15.10 11.73
CA TRP A 435 -14.31 -14.63 12.90
C TRP A 435 -15.09 -14.97 14.18
N VAL A 436 -14.41 -15.50 15.18
CA VAL A 436 -14.99 -15.96 16.45
C VAL A 436 -15.15 -14.76 17.39
N MET A 437 -16.10 -13.87 17.08
CA MET A 437 -16.25 -12.52 17.67
C MET A 437 -16.09 -12.46 19.20
N LYS A 438 -16.58 -13.48 19.93
CA LYS A 438 -16.44 -13.62 21.40
C LYS A 438 -14.98 -13.61 21.91
N ARG A 439 -13.99 -13.91 21.07
CA ARG A 439 -12.54 -13.95 21.40
C ARG A 439 -11.77 -12.69 20.99
N LEU A 440 -12.42 -11.72 20.33
CA LEU A 440 -11.74 -10.51 19.84
C LEU A 440 -11.36 -9.53 20.96
N PRO A 441 -12.20 -9.23 21.98
CA PRO A 441 -11.83 -8.33 23.07
C PRO A 441 -10.62 -8.82 23.88
N GLU A 442 -10.65 -10.09 24.30
CA GLU A 442 -9.55 -10.76 25.02
C GLU A 442 -8.23 -10.70 24.22
N TYR A 443 -8.30 -10.88 22.90
CA TYR A 443 -7.14 -10.78 22.02
C TYR A 443 -6.57 -9.35 21.98
N VAL A 444 -7.41 -8.32 21.88
CA VAL A 444 -6.94 -6.92 21.88
C VAL A 444 -6.28 -6.56 23.21
N GLU A 445 -6.89 -6.94 24.32
CA GLU A 445 -6.35 -6.74 25.68
C GLU A 445 -5.00 -7.46 25.85
N LYS A 446 -4.93 -8.75 25.52
CA LYS A 446 -3.71 -9.56 25.58
C LYS A 446 -2.58 -9.03 24.69
N MET A 447 -2.91 -8.47 23.53
CA MET A 447 -1.93 -7.87 22.63
C MET A 447 -1.44 -6.51 23.16
N ASP A 448 -2.31 -5.70 23.77
CA ASP A 448 -1.90 -4.46 24.45
C ASP A 448 -0.94 -4.72 25.62
N SER A 449 -1.29 -5.66 26.52
CA SER A 449 -0.42 -6.05 27.65
C SER A 449 0.92 -6.62 27.17
N SER A 450 0.99 -7.23 25.98
CA SER A 450 2.25 -7.75 25.45
C SER A 450 3.30 -6.67 25.12
N CYS A 451 2.90 -5.39 25.06
CA CYS A 451 3.81 -4.28 24.79
C CYS A 451 4.53 -3.72 26.02
N GLU A 452 4.23 -4.21 27.23
CA GLU A 452 4.80 -3.65 28.47
C GLU A 452 6.25 -4.14 28.73
N GLY A 453 6.69 -5.21 28.06
CA GLY A 453 8.05 -5.75 28.14
C GLY A 453 8.98 -5.44 26.95
N GLU A 454 8.46 -4.93 25.82
CA GLU A 454 9.26 -4.68 24.60
C GLU A 454 9.81 -3.23 24.56
N ASP A 455 10.87 -2.97 25.34
CA ASP A 455 11.77 -1.79 25.29
C ASP A 455 11.12 -0.38 25.24
N GLY A 456 9.87 -0.25 25.71
CA GLY A 456 9.12 0.99 26.03
C GLY A 456 8.76 1.93 24.87
N ASN A 457 9.69 2.12 23.94
CA ASN A 457 9.73 3.23 22.99
C ASN A 457 8.81 3.04 21.78
N GLY A 458 8.52 1.78 21.41
CA GLY A 458 7.84 1.45 20.15
C GLY A 458 8.71 1.67 18.91
N TRP A 459 10.04 1.63 19.05
CA TRP A 459 11.03 1.89 17.99
C TRP A 459 12.16 0.85 17.98
N VAL A 460 12.54 0.39 16.79
CA VAL A 460 13.70 -0.45 16.50
C VAL A 460 14.87 0.43 16.10
N THR A 461 15.85 0.57 16.97
CA THR A 461 17.07 1.37 16.75
C THR A 461 18.30 0.58 17.16
N THR A 462 19.24 0.46 16.23
CA THR A 462 20.56 -0.22 16.36
C THR A 462 20.50 -1.61 16.99
#